data_AF-A0A417CJ32-F1
#
_entry.id   AF-A0A417CJ32-F1
#
_cell.length_a   1.000
_cell.length_b   1.000
_cell.length_c   1.000
_cell.angle_alpha   90.00
_cell.angle_beta   90.00
_cell.angle_gamma   90.00
#
_symmetry.space_group_name_H-M   'P 1'
#
loop_
_entity.id
_entity.type
_entity.pdbx_description
1 polymer ?
#
loop_
_entity_poly.entity_id
_entity_poly.type
_entity_poly.pdbx_seq_one_letter_code
_entity_poly.pdbx_strand_id
1 'polypeptide(L)'
;MKGKITMKVFELAKEIGVPSSDVVALLKENEVPVKNHMTPLSDEAIEMVRANYITVQDEPEKVEVKEPKKVVKTDADYRPEEMIPCRSLFAGVLLFTGDHTHMTYAFNGAGDRRNIEYQDLKAAMLQHKGSIFDPDIIIEDENLINDEHWFEVKEVYENMFNEKDIEKVMNLPYRDFEKAFIQLPITAKNRIITTYATQMENGTFEQWNKAKIIDKVCGTRFDLKM
;
A
#
# COMPACT_ATOMS: atom_id res chain seq x y z
N MET A 1 53.25 8.21 -25.32
CA MET A 1 52.86 7.42 -24.12
C MET A 1 51.49 7.89 -23.69
N LYS A 2 50.42 7.17 -24.04
CA LYS A 2 49.06 7.53 -23.64
C LYS A 2 48.88 7.06 -22.19
N GLY A 3 48.62 7.99 -21.27
CA GLY A 3 48.44 7.70 -19.86
C GLY A 3 47.29 6.71 -19.65
N LYS A 4 47.53 5.65 -18.86
CA LYS A 4 46.49 4.74 -18.39
C LYS A 4 45.45 5.58 -17.63
N ILE A 5 44.26 5.70 -18.21
CA ILE A 5 43.09 6.28 -17.51
C ILE A 5 42.67 5.24 -16.48
N THR A 6 42.93 5.51 -15.20
CA THR A 6 42.49 4.66 -14.10
C THR A 6 41.08 5.08 -13.69
N MET A 7 40.07 4.36 -14.18
CA MET A 7 38.67 4.57 -13.78
C MET A 7 38.50 4.22 -12.30
N LYS A 8 37.82 5.09 -11.55
CA LYS A 8 37.52 4.87 -10.13
C LYS A 8 36.18 4.18 -9.94
N VAL A 9 36.01 3.52 -8.79
CA VAL A 9 34.76 2.80 -8.43
C VAL A 9 33.50 3.64 -8.66
N PHE A 10 33.49 4.92 -8.26
CA PHE A 10 32.31 5.78 -8.45
C PHE A 10 32.02 6.11 -9.91
N GLU A 11 33.04 6.13 -10.77
CA GLU A 11 32.90 6.42 -12.20
C GLU A 11 32.27 5.21 -12.90
N LEU A 12 32.75 4.00 -12.56
CA LEU A 12 32.16 2.76 -13.03
C LEU A 12 30.72 2.57 -12.54
N ALA A 13 30.46 2.86 -11.26
CA ALA A 13 29.12 2.80 -10.67
C ALA A 13 28.13 3.73 -11.40
N LYS A 14 28.57 4.94 -11.75
CA LYS A 14 27.78 5.90 -12.52
C LYS A 14 27.55 5.43 -13.97
N GLU A 15 28.54 4.78 -14.57
CA GLU A 15 28.45 4.25 -15.93
C GLU A 15 27.40 3.13 -16.04
N ILE A 16 27.38 2.21 -15.07
CA ILE A 16 26.47 1.05 -15.07
C ILE A 16 25.14 1.31 -14.33
N GLY A 17 24.95 2.51 -13.78
CA GLY A 17 23.70 2.94 -13.17
C GLY A 17 23.38 2.33 -11.80
N VAL A 18 24.40 1.92 -11.03
CA VAL A 18 24.22 1.27 -9.71
C VAL A 18 24.90 2.07 -8.59
N PRO A 19 24.47 1.93 -7.33
CA PRO A 19 25.12 2.59 -6.19
C PRO A 19 26.60 2.18 -6.06
N SER A 20 27.46 3.15 -5.75
CA SER A 20 28.89 2.88 -5.49
C SER A 20 29.12 1.91 -4.33
N SER A 21 28.18 1.79 -3.39
CA SER A 21 28.21 0.80 -2.30
C SER A 21 28.19 -0.64 -2.82
N ASP A 22 27.40 -0.87 -3.87
CA ASP A 22 27.12 -2.21 -4.39
C ASP A 22 28.31 -2.70 -5.22
N VAL A 23 28.91 -1.80 -6.01
CA VAL A 23 30.19 -2.05 -6.68
C VAL A 23 31.31 -2.34 -5.69
N VAL A 24 31.38 -1.60 -4.56
CA VAL A 24 32.38 -1.88 -3.51
C VAL A 24 32.15 -3.25 -2.85
N ALA A 25 30.90 -3.64 -2.63
CA ALA A 25 30.56 -4.94 -2.04
C ALA A 25 30.96 -6.09 -2.98
N LEU A 26 30.60 -6.00 -4.26
CA LEU A 26 30.95 -6.98 -5.29
C LEU A 26 32.47 -7.14 -5.45
N LEU A 27 33.20 -6.03 -5.45
CA LEU A 27 34.67 -6.06 -5.53
C LEU A 27 35.30 -6.75 -4.31
N LYS A 28 34.76 -6.52 -3.10
CA LYS A 28 35.24 -7.21 -1.89
C LYS A 28 34.94 -8.70 -1.90
N GLU A 29 33.77 -9.09 -2.38
CA GLU A 29 33.36 -10.50 -2.51
C GLU A 29 34.26 -11.27 -3.47
N ASN A 30 34.72 -10.61 -4.54
CA ASN A 30 35.67 -11.17 -5.51
C ASN A 30 37.14 -10.94 -5.11
N GLU A 31 37.41 -10.69 -3.82
CA GLU A 31 38.75 -10.48 -3.25
C GLU A 31 39.56 -9.33 -3.88
N VAL A 32 38.90 -8.39 -4.56
CA VAL A 32 39.54 -7.20 -5.13
C VAL A 32 39.74 -6.14 -4.03
N PRO A 33 40.98 -5.69 -3.77
CA PRO A 33 41.27 -4.78 -2.67
C PRO A 33 40.74 -3.37 -2.96
N VAL A 34 39.62 -3.01 -2.32
CA VAL A 34 39.05 -1.66 -2.38
C VAL A 34 38.90 -1.04 -0.99
N LYS A 35 39.42 0.18 -0.83
CA LYS A 35 39.32 0.93 0.44
C LYS A 35 38.03 1.75 0.51
N ASN A 36 37.66 2.39 -0.60
CA ASN A 36 36.48 3.24 -0.73
C ASN A 36 36.10 3.46 -2.21
N HIS A 37 35.03 4.22 -2.45
CA HIS A 37 34.52 4.57 -3.79
C HIS A 37 35.51 5.41 -4.66
N MET A 38 36.58 5.95 -4.08
CA MET A 38 37.62 6.69 -4.79
C MET A 38 38.80 5.81 -5.21
N THR A 39 38.74 4.50 -4.92
CA THR A 39 39.79 3.55 -5.30
C THR A 39 39.83 3.40 -6.82
N PRO A 40 41.01 3.56 -7.46
CA PRO A 40 41.18 3.27 -8.89
C PRO A 40 41.08 1.76 -9.13
N LEU A 41 40.44 1.38 -10.23
CA LEU A 41 40.26 -0.01 -10.65
C LEU A 41 41.25 -0.38 -11.75
N SER A 42 41.60 -1.67 -11.80
CA SER A 42 42.30 -2.26 -12.93
C SER A 42 41.31 -2.61 -14.04
N ASP A 43 41.80 -2.79 -15.26
CA ASP A 43 40.97 -3.12 -16.42
C ASP A 43 40.23 -4.45 -16.20
N GLU A 44 40.86 -5.41 -15.52
CA GLU A 44 40.27 -6.70 -15.17
C GLU A 44 39.11 -6.57 -14.16
N ALA A 45 39.24 -5.67 -13.17
CA ALA A 45 38.20 -5.42 -12.19
C ALA A 45 37.00 -4.69 -12.82
N ILE A 46 37.25 -3.79 -13.78
CA ILE A 46 36.20 -3.09 -14.53
C ILE A 46 35.41 -4.09 -15.38
N GLU A 47 36.10 -4.99 -16.08
CA GLU A 47 35.47 -5.99 -16.94
C GLU A 47 34.66 -7.02 -16.15
N MET A 48 35.16 -7.44 -14.98
CA MET A 48 34.42 -8.32 -14.05
C MET A 48 33.12 -7.67 -13.54
N VAL A 49 33.18 -6.41 -13.11
CA VAL A 49 31.99 -5.69 -12.64
C VAL A 49 31.00 -5.50 -13.79
N ARG A 50 31.46 -5.11 -14.99
CA ARG A 50 30.59 -5.01 -16.17
C ARG A 50 29.95 -6.35 -16.51
N ALA A 51 30.72 -7.45 -16.51
CA ALA A 51 30.20 -8.77 -16.81
C ALA A 51 29.10 -9.18 -15.83
N ASN A 52 29.32 -9.00 -14.52
CA ASN A 52 28.33 -9.30 -13.48
C ASN A 52 27.04 -8.49 -13.63
N TYR A 53 27.11 -7.21 -14.01
CA TYR A 53 25.92 -6.37 -14.17
C TYR A 53 25.27 -6.46 -15.57
N ILE A 54 25.98 -6.94 -16.59
CA ILE A 54 25.42 -7.26 -17.91
C ILE A 54 24.65 -8.59 -17.85
N THR A 55 25.14 -9.59 -17.11
CA THR A 55 24.43 -10.87 -16.92
C THR A 55 23.17 -10.75 -16.06
N VAL A 56 23.05 -9.70 -15.24
CA VAL A 56 21.88 -9.43 -14.39
C VAL A 56 20.78 -8.64 -15.12
N GLN A 57 21.04 -8.08 -16.31
CA GLN A 57 20.02 -7.31 -17.06
C GLN A 57 19.10 -8.17 -17.95
N ASP A 58 19.41 -9.44 -18.18
CA ASP A 58 18.61 -10.36 -19.01
C ASP A 58 17.86 -11.47 -18.23
N GLU A 59 17.96 -11.49 -16.90
CA GLU A 59 17.04 -12.23 -16.04
C GLU A 59 16.22 -11.23 -15.22
N PRO A 60 14.87 -11.32 -15.19
CA PRO A 60 14.07 -10.49 -14.31
C PRO A 60 14.31 -10.95 -12.87
N GLU A 61 15.33 -10.40 -12.25
CA GLU A 61 15.65 -10.64 -10.85
C GLU A 61 14.46 -10.17 -10.02
N LYS A 62 13.80 -11.15 -9.38
CA LYS A 62 12.84 -10.96 -8.29
C LYS A 62 13.51 -10.06 -7.26
N VAL A 63 13.22 -8.77 -7.33
CA VAL A 63 13.36 -7.88 -6.19
C VAL A 63 12.47 -8.48 -5.11
N GLU A 64 13.07 -9.14 -4.12
CA GLU A 64 12.44 -9.32 -2.81
C GLU A 64 12.22 -7.90 -2.26
N VAL A 65 11.08 -7.34 -2.62
CA VAL A 65 10.47 -6.23 -1.90
C VAL A 65 10.32 -6.77 -0.48
N LYS A 66 11.23 -6.38 0.42
CA LYS A 66 10.90 -6.36 1.85
C LYS A 66 9.69 -5.45 1.95
N GLU A 67 8.51 -6.06 1.96
CA GLU A 67 7.24 -5.38 2.20
C GLU A 67 7.47 -4.45 3.40
N PRO A 68 7.22 -3.13 3.26
CA PRO A 68 7.28 -2.26 4.41
C PRO A 68 6.30 -2.85 5.43
N LYS A 69 6.80 -3.33 6.57
CA LYS A 69 5.94 -3.78 7.67
C LYS A 69 4.97 -2.62 7.94
N LYS A 70 3.68 -2.83 7.64
CA LYS A 70 2.61 -1.91 8.03
C LYS A 70 2.80 -1.66 9.53
N VAL A 71 3.20 -0.44 9.89
CA VAL A 71 3.23 -0.05 11.30
C VAL A 71 1.78 0.02 11.74
N VAL A 72 1.38 -0.92 12.58
CA VAL A 72 0.04 -0.96 13.15
C VAL A 72 -0.03 0.14 14.20
N LYS A 73 -0.84 1.17 13.94
CA LYS A 73 -1.13 2.25 14.89
C LYS A 73 -2.36 1.89 15.72
N THR A 74 -2.38 2.33 16.96
CA THR A 74 -3.55 2.33 17.84
C THR A 74 -4.14 3.74 17.95
N ASP A 75 -5.36 3.85 18.50
CA ASP A 75 -6.05 5.12 18.74
C ASP A 75 -5.18 6.15 19.48
N ALA A 76 -4.33 5.69 20.40
CA ALA A 76 -3.44 6.53 21.19
C ALA A 76 -2.23 7.10 20.40
N ASP A 77 -1.91 6.52 19.24
CA ASP A 77 -0.77 6.93 18.43
C ASP A 77 -1.09 8.11 17.51
N TYR A 78 -2.37 8.44 17.34
CA TYR A 78 -2.82 9.53 16.48
C TYR A 78 -2.66 10.88 17.16
N ARG A 79 -2.04 11.83 16.44
CA ARG A 79 -2.01 13.22 16.88
C ARG A 79 -3.37 13.89 16.64
N PRO A 80 -3.80 14.83 17.48
CA PRO A 80 -5.08 15.52 17.32
C PRO A 80 -5.31 16.08 15.90
N GLU A 81 -4.28 16.72 15.33
CA GLU A 81 -4.28 17.33 14.00
C GLU A 81 -3.97 16.35 12.85
N GLU A 82 -3.81 15.05 13.15
CA GLU A 82 -3.51 14.06 12.11
C GLU A 82 -4.68 13.92 11.14
N MET A 83 -4.38 14.03 9.86
CA MET A 83 -5.35 14.10 8.78
C MET A 83 -5.75 12.69 8.32
N ILE A 84 -6.91 12.22 8.75
CA ILE A 84 -7.42 10.87 8.51
C ILE A 84 -8.26 10.84 7.25
N PRO A 85 -7.97 9.94 6.28
CA PRO A 85 -8.74 9.86 5.04
C PRO A 85 -10.17 9.36 5.33
N CYS A 86 -11.14 10.11 4.82
CA CYS A 86 -12.55 9.78 4.86
C CYS A 86 -13.15 9.85 3.46
N ARG A 87 -14.24 9.12 3.23
CA ARG A 87 -14.98 9.11 1.96
C ARG A 87 -16.46 9.35 2.20
N SER A 88 -17.09 10.16 1.36
CA SER A 88 -18.53 10.38 1.42
C SER A 88 -19.32 9.25 0.76
N LEU A 89 -20.43 8.88 1.38
CA LEU A 89 -21.49 8.03 0.83
C LEU A 89 -22.70 8.84 0.36
N PHE A 90 -22.76 10.11 0.75
CA PHE A 90 -23.86 11.01 0.42
C PHE A 90 -23.84 11.41 -1.06
N ALA A 91 -24.96 11.24 -1.77
CA ALA A 91 -25.03 11.53 -3.20
C ALA A 91 -24.88 13.02 -3.55
N GLY A 92 -25.19 13.91 -2.60
CA GLY A 92 -25.10 15.36 -2.77
C GLY A 92 -23.83 15.97 -2.15
N VAL A 93 -23.85 17.29 -1.96
CA VAL A 93 -22.80 17.98 -1.21
C VAL A 93 -23.04 17.75 0.28
N LEU A 94 -22.03 17.23 0.97
CA LEU A 94 -22.04 17.03 2.42
C LEU A 94 -21.03 17.98 3.07
N LEU A 95 -21.47 18.67 4.12
CA LEU A 95 -20.64 19.53 4.95
C LEU A 95 -20.47 18.87 6.32
N PHE A 96 -19.38 18.14 6.51
CA PHE A 96 -19.06 17.61 7.83
C PHE A 96 -18.40 18.73 8.65
N THR A 97 -19.00 19.12 9.77
CA THR A 97 -18.41 20.13 10.67
C THR A 97 -17.79 19.41 11.86
N GLY A 98 -16.51 19.70 12.12
CA GLY A 98 -15.78 19.18 13.28
C GLY A 98 -16.28 19.80 14.57
N ASP A 99 -16.61 18.97 15.56
CA ASP A 99 -17.13 19.45 16.84
C ASP A 99 -16.03 20.01 17.75
N HIS A 100 -14.76 19.68 17.48
CA HIS A 100 -13.63 20.18 18.25
C HIS A 100 -13.02 21.44 17.63
N THR A 101 -12.75 21.40 16.32
CA THR A 101 -12.05 22.49 15.62
C THR A 101 -13.01 23.52 14.99
N HIS A 102 -14.28 23.15 14.82
CA HIS A 102 -15.26 23.88 14.02
C HIS A 102 -14.90 24.03 12.53
N MET A 103 -13.91 23.29 12.04
CA MET A 103 -13.62 23.22 10.60
C MET A 103 -14.76 22.53 9.86
N THR A 104 -15.06 23.03 8.66
CA THR A 104 -16.04 22.40 7.76
C THR A 104 -15.32 21.70 6.62
N TYR A 105 -15.51 20.40 6.53
CA TYR A 105 -14.96 19.52 5.52
C TYR A 105 -16.03 19.26 4.46
N ALA A 106 -15.83 19.83 3.26
CA ALA A 106 -16.80 19.75 2.17
C ALA A 106 -16.51 18.56 1.23
N PHE A 107 -17.47 17.65 1.14
CA PHE A 107 -17.50 16.56 0.18
C PHE A 107 -18.47 16.89 -0.96
N ASN A 108 -18.02 16.73 -2.20
CA ASN A 108 -18.71 17.16 -3.41
C ASN A 108 -19.44 15.99 -4.12
N GLY A 109 -20.07 15.11 -3.34
CA GLY A 109 -20.80 13.96 -3.86
C GLY A 109 -20.25 12.61 -3.39
N ALA A 110 -20.98 11.55 -3.76
CA ALA A 110 -20.67 10.19 -3.37
C ALA A 110 -19.31 9.77 -3.91
N GLY A 111 -18.50 9.17 -3.04
CA GLY A 111 -17.14 8.73 -3.34
C GLY A 111 -16.08 9.82 -3.23
N ASP A 112 -16.44 11.09 -3.01
CA ASP A 112 -15.45 12.15 -2.77
C ASP A 112 -14.66 11.84 -1.49
N ARG A 113 -13.36 12.16 -1.51
CA ARG A 113 -12.44 11.91 -0.40
C ARG A 113 -11.95 13.21 0.20
N ARG A 114 -11.96 13.29 1.52
CA ARG A 114 -11.38 14.39 2.28
C ARG A 114 -10.67 13.84 3.50
N ASN A 115 -9.60 14.52 3.89
CA ASN A 115 -8.96 14.22 5.16
C ASN A 115 -9.60 15.08 6.24
N ILE A 116 -9.94 14.44 7.35
CA ILE A 116 -10.54 15.07 8.53
C ILE A 116 -9.56 14.91 9.68
N GLU A 117 -9.40 15.93 10.52
CA GLU A 117 -8.55 15.81 11.70
C GLU A 117 -9.05 14.73 12.65
N TYR A 118 -8.12 13.93 13.18
CA TYR A 118 -8.42 12.85 14.11
C TYR A 118 -9.24 13.33 15.31
N GLN A 119 -8.93 14.50 15.89
CA GLN A 119 -9.68 15.04 17.02
C GLN A 119 -11.17 15.31 16.73
N ASP A 120 -11.51 15.71 15.50
CA ASP A 120 -12.90 15.91 15.09
C ASP A 120 -13.62 14.58 14.87
N LEU A 121 -12.93 13.59 14.28
CA LEU A 121 -13.46 12.24 14.17
C LEU A 121 -13.66 11.60 15.54
N LYS A 122 -12.70 11.76 16.45
CA LYS A 122 -12.78 11.25 17.82
C LYS A 122 -13.93 11.89 18.58
N ALA A 123 -14.13 13.20 18.43
CA ALA A 123 -15.29 13.90 19.00
C ALA A 123 -16.61 13.35 18.41
N ALA A 124 -16.69 13.17 17.10
CA ALA A 124 -17.87 12.60 16.45
C ALA A 124 -18.17 11.16 16.93
N MET A 125 -17.12 10.36 17.15
CA MET A 125 -17.23 9.01 17.71
C MET A 125 -17.76 9.05 19.14
N LEU A 126 -17.19 9.88 20.02
CA LEU A 126 -17.62 10.03 21.41
C LEU A 126 -19.06 10.55 21.54
N GLN A 127 -19.51 11.36 20.58
CA GLN A 127 -20.85 11.95 20.57
C GLN A 127 -21.89 11.08 19.83
N HIS A 128 -21.50 9.90 19.33
CA HIS A 128 -22.36 9.06 18.50
C HIS A 128 -23.00 9.81 17.32
N LYS A 129 -22.20 10.63 16.63
CA LYS A 129 -22.69 11.51 15.56
C LYS A 129 -23.25 10.68 14.40
N GLY A 130 -24.46 11.03 13.97
CA GLY A 130 -25.16 10.34 12.88
C GLY A 130 -24.31 10.19 11.62
N SER A 131 -23.49 11.18 11.26
CA SER A 131 -22.63 11.12 10.06
C SER A 131 -21.64 9.96 10.00
N ILE A 132 -21.34 9.28 11.11
CA ILE A 132 -20.50 8.06 11.15
C ILE A 132 -21.22 6.83 11.73
N PHE A 133 -22.34 6.98 12.45
CA PHE A 133 -23.15 5.86 12.98
C PHE A 133 -24.38 5.51 12.11
N ASP A 134 -24.83 6.44 11.27
CA ASP A 134 -25.74 6.28 10.14
C ASP A 134 -25.06 6.95 8.92
N PRO A 135 -24.02 6.28 8.37
CA PRO A 135 -22.87 7.00 7.84
C PRO A 135 -23.15 7.74 6.53
N ASP A 136 -23.05 9.07 6.58
CA ASP A 136 -22.86 9.94 5.41
C ASP A 136 -21.40 9.93 4.94
N ILE A 137 -20.47 9.62 5.84
CA ILE A 137 -19.05 9.40 5.57
C ILE A 137 -18.57 8.09 6.20
N ILE A 138 -17.51 7.54 5.62
CA ILE A 138 -16.76 6.40 6.16
C ILE A 138 -15.30 6.79 6.39
N ILE A 139 -14.70 6.23 7.44
CA ILE A 139 -13.28 6.38 7.74
C ILE A 139 -12.51 5.31 6.94
N GLU A 140 -11.47 5.71 6.22
CA GLU A 140 -10.69 4.82 5.35
C GLU A 140 -9.36 4.36 5.98
N ASP A 141 -9.02 4.87 7.16
CA ASP A 141 -7.83 4.44 7.89
C ASP A 141 -8.06 3.06 8.54
N GLU A 142 -7.36 2.06 8.02
CA GLU A 142 -7.48 0.66 8.46
C GLU A 142 -7.03 0.47 9.91
N ASN A 143 -5.99 1.18 10.35
CA ASN A 143 -5.48 1.04 11.71
C ASN A 143 -6.51 1.61 12.69
N LEU A 144 -7.06 2.79 12.39
CA LEU A 144 -8.03 3.46 13.24
C LEU A 144 -9.33 2.66 13.37
N ILE A 145 -9.94 2.25 12.24
CA ILE A 145 -11.23 1.54 12.28
C ILE A 145 -11.11 0.14 12.90
N ASN A 146 -9.93 -0.47 12.89
CA ASN A 146 -9.70 -1.76 13.54
C ASN A 146 -9.26 -1.65 15.00
N ASP A 147 -9.05 -0.44 15.53
CA ASP A 147 -8.77 -0.23 16.95
C ASP A 147 -10.00 -0.58 17.80
N GLU A 148 -9.75 -1.09 19.01
CA GLU A 148 -10.82 -1.52 19.94
C GLU A 148 -11.78 -0.38 20.31
N HIS A 149 -11.29 0.86 20.38
CA HIS A 149 -12.13 2.02 20.72
C HIS A 149 -13.12 2.38 19.61
N TRP A 150 -12.87 1.92 18.39
CA TRP A 150 -13.68 2.20 17.19
C TRP A 150 -14.58 1.02 16.81
N PHE A 151 -14.66 -0.02 17.66
CA PHE A 151 -15.40 -1.24 17.37
C PHE A 151 -16.86 -0.99 16.96
N GLU A 152 -17.57 -0.09 17.64
CA GLU A 152 -18.97 0.20 17.29
C GLU A 152 -19.11 0.83 15.90
N VAL A 153 -18.23 1.78 15.56
CA VAL A 153 -18.22 2.41 14.23
C VAL A 153 -17.86 1.37 13.17
N LYS A 154 -16.92 0.48 13.47
CA LYS A 154 -16.57 -0.64 12.60
C LYS A 154 -17.76 -1.58 12.37
N GLU A 155 -18.49 -1.94 13.42
CA GLU A 155 -19.68 -2.80 13.33
C GLU A 155 -20.76 -2.15 12.45
N VAL A 156 -21.00 -0.84 12.60
CA VAL A 156 -21.89 -0.08 11.69
C VAL A 156 -21.43 -0.27 10.24
N TYR A 157 -20.15 -0.03 9.95
CA TYR A 157 -19.61 -0.14 8.59
C TYR A 157 -19.67 -1.57 8.03
N GLU A 158 -19.49 -2.59 8.88
CA GLU A 158 -19.58 -4.01 8.51
C GLU A 158 -21.00 -4.42 8.12
N ASN A 159 -21.99 -3.81 8.75
CA ASN A 159 -23.40 -4.10 8.52
C ASN A 159 -24.02 -3.30 7.36
N MET A 160 -23.28 -2.34 6.78
CA MET A 160 -23.74 -1.56 5.62
C MET A 160 -23.97 -2.38 4.36
N PHE A 161 -23.18 -3.45 4.16
CA PHE A 161 -23.26 -4.31 2.98
C PHE A 161 -23.79 -5.67 3.42
N ASN A 162 -24.91 -6.10 2.87
CA ASN A 162 -25.38 -7.47 3.09
C ASN A 162 -24.65 -8.45 2.16
N GLU A 163 -24.82 -9.75 2.40
CA GLU A 163 -24.22 -10.82 1.58
C GLU A 163 -24.55 -10.67 0.08
N LYS A 164 -25.78 -10.29 -0.25
CA LYS A 164 -26.20 -10.13 -1.66
C LYS A 164 -25.46 -9.00 -2.35
N ASP A 165 -25.13 -7.93 -1.65
CA ASP A 165 -24.38 -6.81 -2.22
C ASP A 165 -22.92 -7.18 -2.47
N ILE A 166 -22.33 -7.97 -1.56
CA ILE A 166 -20.99 -8.56 -1.75
C ILE A 166 -20.97 -9.53 -2.94
N GLU A 167 -21.95 -10.42 -3.02
CA GLU A 167 -22.10 -11.37 -4.13
C GLU A 167 -22.24 -10.66 -5.49
N LYS A 168 -23.06 -9.60 -5.56
CA LYS A 168 -23.22 -8.81 -6.79
C LYS A 168 -21.87 -8.27 -7.26
N VAL A 169 -21.06 -7.71 -6.37
CA VAL A 169 -19.73 -7.20 -6.73
C VAL A 169 -18.82 -8.35 -7.15
N MET A 170 -18.77 -9.44 -6.37
CA MET A 170 -17.96 -10.62 -6.68
C MET A 170 -18.31 -11.23 -8.03
N ASN A 171 -19.56 -11.14 -8.48
CA ASN A 171 -20.04 -11.69 -9.75
C ASN A 171 -19.86 -10.75 -10.95
N LEU A 172 -19.36 -9.51 -10.75
CA LEU A 172 -19.10 -8.59 -11.85
C LEU A 172 -18.06 -9.17 -12.83
N PRO A 173 -18.15 -8.86 -14.13
CA PRO A 173 -17.09 -9.14 -15.08
C PRO A 173 -15.75 -8.53 -14.63
N TYR A 174 -14.63 -9.14 -15.01
CA TYR A 174 -13.29 -8.73 -14.59
C TYR A 174 -13.03 -7.21 -14.63
N ARG A 175 -13.39 -6.56 -15.74
CA ARG A 175 -13.19 -5.10 -15.93
C ARG A 175 -14.03 -4.25 -14.99
N ASP A 176 -15.25 -4.69 -14.70
CA ASP A 176 -16.18 -3.95 -13.83
C ASP A 176 -15.88 -4.23 -12.36
N PHE A 177 -15.43 -5.45 -12.04
CA PHE A 177 -14.95 -5.82 -10.72
C PHE A 177 -13.80 -4.93 -10.27
N GLU A 178 -12.77 -4.70 -11.11
CA GLU A 178 -11.63 -3.85 -10.73
C GLU A 178 -12.08 -2.45 -10.30
N LYS A 179 -12.94 -1.83 -11.12
CA LYS A 179 -13.47 -0.48 -10.85
C LYS A 179 -14.31 -0.46 -9.58
N ALA A 180 -15.24 -1.41 -9.44
CA ALA A 180 -16.12 -1.49 -8.28
C ALA A 180 -15.32 -1.76 -7.00
N PHE A 181 -14.38 -2.72 -7.05
CA PHE A 181 -13.57 -3.13 -5.90
C PHE A 181 -12.72 -1.97 -5.37
N ILE A 182 -12.07 -1.18 -6.22
CA ILE A 182 -11.28 0.00 -5.79
C ILE A 182 -12.16 1.00 -5.03
N GLN A 183 -13.41 1.17 -5.48
CA GLN A 183 -14.41 2.05 -4.90
C GLN A 183 -15.14 1.44 -3.69
N LEU A 184 -14.86 0.21 -3.28
CA LEU A 184 -15.43 -0.30 -2.05
C LEU A 184 -14.78 0.33 -0.81
N PRO A 185 -15.55 0.51 0.27
CA PRO A 185 -14.99 0.71 1.61
C PRO A 185 -14.09 -0.47 1.99
N ILE A 186 -13.14 -0.21 2.89
CA ILE A 186 -12.22 -1.24 3.40
C ILE A 186 -13.00 -2.44 3.94
N THR A 187 -14.10 -2.19 4.62
CA THR A 187 -14.92 -3.22 5.24
C THR A 187 -15.52 -4.21 4.24
N ALA A 188 -16.06 -3.69 3.13
CA ALA A 188 -16.58 -4.54 2.06
C ALA A 188 -15.44 -5.28 1.32
N LYS A 189 -14.27 -4.64 1.15
CA LYS A 189 -13.08 -5.32 0.61
C LYS A 189 -12.66 -6.50 1.48
N ASN A 190 -12.62 -6.31 2.81
CA ASN A 190 -12.25 -7.35 3.76
C ASN A 190 -13.21 -8.53 3.74
N ARG A 191 -14.52 -8.30 3.60
CA ARG A 191 -15.48 -9.40 3.39
C ARG A 191 -15.18 -10.19 2.12
N ILE A 192 -14.94 -9.53 0.99
CA ILE A 192 -14.57 -10.21 -0.27
C ILE A 192 -13.28 -11.02 -0.08
N ILE A 193 -12.27 -10.44 0.56
CA ILE A 193 -10.99 -11.11 0.87
C ILE A 193 -11.24 -12.39 1.69
N THR A 194 -12.01 -12.30 2.77
CA THR A 194 -12.34 -13.45 3.63
C THR A 194 -13.11 -14.52 2.85
N THR A 195 -14.11 -14.14 2.06
CA THR A 195 -14.87 -15.09 1.23
C THR A 195 -13.98 -15.79 0.21
N TYR A 196 -13.08 -15.06 -0.47
CA TYR A 196 -12.12 -15.65 -1.41
C TYR A 196 -11.17 -16.61 -0.70
N ALA A 197 -10.65 -16.24 0.48
CA ALA A 197 -9.79 -17.10 1.29
C ALA A 197 -10.50 -18.41 1.67
N THR A 198 -11.76 -18.35 2.12
CA THR A 198 -12.56 -19.54 2.44
C THR A 198 -12.81 -20.43 1.22
N GLN A 199 -13.10 -19.84 0.05
CA GLN A 199 -13.26 -20.61 -1.19
C GLN A 199 -11.97 -21.33 -1.59
N MET A 200 -10.80 -20.70 -1.38
CA MET A 200 -9.51 -21.32 -1.66
C MET A 200 -9.24 -22.49 -0.71
N GLU A 201 -9.50 -22.31 0.58
CA GLU A 201 -9.36 -23.36 1.60
C GLU A 201 -10.27 -24.57 1.34
N ASN A 202 -11.47 -24.32 0.81
CA ASN A 202 -12.42 -25.36 0.43
C ASN A 202 -12.16 -25.97 -0.96
N GLY A 203 -11.17 -25.47 -1.71
CA GLY A 203 -10.85 -25.95 -3.07
C GLY A 203 -11.90 -25.61 -4.14
N THR A 204 -12.77 -24.63 -3.88
CA THR A 204 -13.84 -24.21 -4.81
C THR A 204 -13.56 -22.88 -5.51
N PHE A 205 -12.35 -22.33 -5.35
CA PHE A 205 -11.99 -21.03 -5.90
C PHE A 205 -11.54 -21.08 -7.35
N GLU A 206 -12.23 -20.34 -8.23
CA GLU A 206 -11.95 -20.29 -9.67
C GLU A 206 -11.52 -18.89 -10.18
N GLN A 207 -11.71 -17.83 -9.38
CA GLN A 207 -11.63 -16.44 -9.83
C GLN A 207 -10.22 -15.82 -9.71
N TRP A 208 -9.19 -16.54 -10.16
CA TRP A 208 -7.77 -16.15 -10.00
C TRP A 208 -7.39 -14.82 -10.64
N ASN A 209 -8.04 -14.44 -11.74
CA ASN A 209 -7.84 -13.12 -12.33
C ASN A 209 -8.27 -12.00 -11.38
N LYS A 210 -9.37 -12.15 -10.64
CA LYS A 210 -9.83 -11.19 -9.64
C LYS A 210 -8.98 -11.21 -8.38
N ALA A 211 -8.49 -12.37 -7.94
CA ALA A 211 -7.55 -12.47 -6.82
C ALA A 211 -6.31 -11.59 -7.03
N LYS A 212 -5.74 -11.57 -8.24
CA LYS A 212 -4.60 -10.70 -8.60
C LYS A 212 -4.91 -9.19 -8.45
N ILE A 213 -6.15 -8.78 -8.70
CA ILE A 213 -6.57 -7.39 -8.46
C ILE A 213 -6.56 -7.09 -6.96
N ILE A 214 -7.08 -8.02 -6.15
CA ILE A 214 -7.12 -7.86 -4.70
C ILE A 214 -5.70 -7.81 -4.14
N ASP A 215 -4.81 -8.70 -4.56
CA ASP A 215 -3.39 -8.69 -4.17
C ASP A 215 -2.74 -7.33 -4.48
N LYS A 216 -2.97 -6.80 -5.69
CA LYS A 216 -2.46 -5.48 -6.11
C LYS A 216 -3.02 -4.32 -5.28
N VAL A 217 -4.32 -4.34 -4.96
CA VAL A 217 -5.00 -3.21 -4.30
C VAL A 217 -4.81 -3.22 -2.78
N CYS A 218 -4.84 -4.41 -2.18
CA CYS A 218 -4.85 -4.59 -0.72
C CYS A 218 -3.53 -5.13 -0.17
N GLY A 219 -2.58 -5.53 -1.02
CA GLY A 219 -1.34 -6.16 -0.58
C GLY A 219 -1.55 -7.57 -0.02
N THR A 220 -2.66 -8.23 -0.38
CA THR A 220 -2.85 -9.65 -0.06
C THR A 220 -1.90 -10.52 -0.90
N ARG A 221 -1.75 -11.79 -0.49
CA ARG A 221 -0.88 -12.76 -1.13
C ARG A 221 -1.63 -14.05 -1.46
N PHE A 222 -2.74 -13.92 -2.19
CA PHE A 222 -3.47 -15.09 -2.68
C PHE A 222 -2.64 -15.91 -3.67
N ASP A 223 -1.75 -15.26 -4.39
CA ASP A 223 -0.74 -15.87 -5.26
C ASP A 223 0.14 -16.94 -4.58
N LEU A 224 0.38 -16.81 -3.27
CA LEU A 224 1.18 -17.77 -2.48
C LEU A 224 0.40 -18.99 -2.00
N LYS A 225 -0.93 -19.00 -2.12
CA LYS A 225 -1.79 -20.14 -1.74
C LYS A 225 -1.99 -21.15 -2.90
N MET A 226 -1.29 -20.97 -4.02
CA MET A 226 -1.27 -21.89 -5.17
C MET A 226 -0.35 -23.09 -4.95
#